data_AF-A0A7S7UD34-F1
#
_entry.id   AF-A0A7S7UD34-F1
#
_cell.length_a   1.000
_cell.length_b   1.000
_cell.length_c   1.000
_cell.angle_alpha   90.00
_cell.angle_beta   90.00
_cell.angle_gamma   90.00
#
_symmetry.space_group_name_H-M   'P 1'
#
loop_
_entity.id
_entity.type
_entity.pdbx_description
1 polymer ?
#
loop_
_entity_poly.entity_id
_entity_poly.type
_entity_poly.pdbx_seq_one_letter_code
_entity_poly.pdbx_strand_id
1 'polypeptide(L)' 'MTKRRRRFKQTQSLEIRLAAEAERLREKAKTAPPGAKREELVRKARQFEQGLHMSEWLRMPELQSPK' A
#
# COMPACT_ATOMS: atom_id res chain seq x y z
N MET A 1 -12.39 -16.79 26.85
CA MET A 1 -13.04 -15.89 25.85
C MET A 1 -12.31 -16.02 24.52
N THR A 2 -12.95 -16.57 23.48
CA THR A 2 -12.36 -16.64 22.13
C THR A 2 -12.51 -15.28 21.44
N LYS A 3 -11.39 -14.60 21.18
CA LYS A 3 -11.36 -13.29 20.51
C LYS A 3 -11.83 -13.45 19.05
N ARG A 4 -12.94 -12.81 18.67
CA ARG A 4 -13.47 -12.86 17.30
C ARG A 4 -12.49 -12.18 16.34
N ARG A 5 -11.91 -12.95 15.40
CA ARG A 5 -11.01 -12.43 14.36
C ARG A 5 -11.85 -11.72 13.29
N ARG A 6 -11.54 -10.46 12.96
CA ARG A 6 -12.13 -9.76 11.79
C ARG A 6 -11.50 -10.30 10.52
N ARG A 7 -12.11 -11.36 9.94
CA ARG A 7 -11.75 -11.88 8.62
C ARG A 7 -12.48 -11.04 7.57
N PHE A 8 -11.72 -10.35 6.73
CA PHE A 8 -12.25 -9.65 5.55
C PHE A 8 -11.78 -10.36 4.30
N LYS A 9 -12.69 -10.59 3.34
CA LYS A 9 -12.35 -11.18 2.05
C LYS A 9 -11.90 -10.06 1.12
N GLN A 10 -10.65 -10.13 0.69
CA GLN A 10 -10.08 -9.18 -0.25
C GLN A 10 -10.38 -9.68 -1.66
N THR A 11 -11.25 -8.99 -2.38
CA THR A 11 -11.69 -9.36 -3.74
C THR A 11 -10.71 -8.92 -4.82
N GLN A 12 -9.94 -7.87 -4.53
CA GLN A 12 -8.91 -7.33 -5.41
C GLN A 12 -7.52 -7.78 -4.94
N SER A 13 -6.56 -7.82 -5.87
CA SER A 13 -5.17 -8.13 -5.55
C SER A 13 -4.59 -7.11 -4.56
N LEU A 14 -3.45 -7.45 -3.96
CA LEU A 14 -2.77 -6.55 -3.03
C LEU A 14 -2.31 -5.29 -3.78
N GLU A 15 -1.73 -5.47 -4.96
CA GLU A 15 -1.17 -4.43 -5.84
C GLU A 15 -2.21 -3.40 -6.22
N ILE A 16 -3.39 -3.84 -6.67
CA ILE A 16 -4.48 -2.94 -7.08
C ILE A 16 -4.88 -2.05 -5.91
N ARG A 17 -4.96 -2.61 -4.70
CA ARG A 17 -5.35 -1.85 -3.52
C ARG A 17 -4.26 -0.90 -3.05
N LEU A 18 -2.99 -1.30 -3.12
CA LEU A 18 -1.87 -0.43 -2.78
C LEU A 18 -1.78 0.75 -3.75
N ALA A 19 -1.92 0.51 -5.06
CA ALA A 19 -1.92 1.55 -6.08
C ALA A 19 -3.09 2.53 -5.89
N ALA A 20 -4.31 2.02 -5.70
CA ALA A 20 -5.50 2.85 -5.49
C ALA A 20 -5.39 3.73 -4.23
N GLU A 21 -4.86 3.20 -3.12
CA GLU A 21 -4.71 3.98 -1.89
C GLU A 21 -3.58 5.01 -2.01
N ALA A 22 -2.49 4.70 -2.72
CA ALA A 22 -1.43 5.67 -3.00
C ALA A 22 -1.95 6.87 -3.81
N GLU A 23 -2.70 6.61 -4.89
CA GLU A 23 -3.31 7.65 -5.70
C GLU A 23 -4.28 8.51 -4.87
N ARG A 24 -5.17 7.87 -4.12
CA ARG A 24 -6.10 8.57 -3.22
C ARG A 24 -5.38 9.47 -2.21
N LEU A 25 -4.27 9.03 -1.66
CA LEU A 25 -3.47 9.81 -0.72
C LEU A 25 -2.77 10.99 -1.41
N ARG A 26 -2.31 10.83 -2.66
CA ARG A 26 -1.77 11.94 -3.45
C ARG A 26 -2.84 12.98 -3.77
N GLU A 27 -4.05 12.58 -4.17
CA GLU A 27 -5.15 13.51 -4.41
C GLU A 27 -5.54 14.29 -3.15
N LYS A 28 -5.57 13.61 -1.99
CA LYS A 28 -5.76 14.28 -0.69
C LYS A 28 -4.61 15.24 -0.36
N ALA A 29 -3.38 14.89 -0.70
CA ALA A 29 -2.23 15.75 -0.46
C ALA A 29 -2.24 16.99 -1.36
N LYS A 30 -2.76 16.90 -2.59
CA LYS A 30 -2.91 18.04 -3.51
C LYS A 30 -3.88 19.08 -2.97
N THR A 31 -4.97 18.65 -2.35
CA THR A 31 -6.01 19.52 -1.78
C THR A 31 -5.68 20.00 -0.35
N ALA A 32 -4.68 19.41 0.30
CA ALA A 32 -4.26 19.80 1.64
C ALA A 32 -3.41 21.08 1.64
N PRO A 33 -3.58 21.98 2.64
CA PRO A 33 -2.71 23.12 2.81
C PRO A 33 -1.26 22.66 3.09
N PRO A 34 -0.25 23.45 2.71
CA PRO A 34 1.14 23.17 3.06
C PRO A 34 1.33 22.99 4.57
N GLY A 35 2.11 21.98 4.96
CA GLY A 35 2.42 21.68 6.35
C GLY A 35 2.43 20.18 6.65
N ALA A 36 2.61 19.85 7.93
CA ALA A 36 2.84 18.48 8.41
C ALA A 36 1.77 17.48 7.94
N LYS A 37 0.49 17.89 7.86
CA LYS A 37 -0.61 17.02 7.43
C LYS A 37 -0.50 16.62 5.95
N ARG A 38 -0.07 17.55 5.08
CA ARG A 38 0.17 17.26 3.67
C ARG A 38 1.38 16.35 3.51
N GLU A 39 2.45 16.60 4.24
CA GLU A 39 3.66 15.77 4.23
C GLU A 39 3.37 14.35 4.70
N GLU A 40 2.55 14.17 5.74
CA GLU A 40 2.15 12.85 6.21
C GLU A 40 1.37 12.07 5.15
N LEU A 41 0.46 12.73 4.42
CA LEU A 41 -0.29 12.12 3.32
C LEU A 41 0.65 11.69 2.19
N VAL A 42 1.61 12.54 1.80
CA VAL A 42 2.62 12.21 0.80
C VAL A 42 3.51 11.06 1.27
N ARG A 43 3.94 11.07 2.53
CA ARG A 43 4.77 10.02 3.11
C ARG A 43 4.03 8.68 3.10
N LYS A 44 2.76 8.66 3.47
CA LYS A 44 1.92 7.46 3.41
C LYS A 44 1.78 6.98 1.97
N ALA A 45 1.48 7.86 1.01
CA ALA A 45 1.38 7.48 -0.40
C ALA A 45 2.65 6.76 -0.89
N ARG A 46 3.83 7.29 -0.55
CA ARG A 46 5.12 6.66 -0.87
C ARG A 46 5.29 5.28 -0.24
N GLN A 47 4.82 5.07 0.99
CA GLN A 47 4.86 3.75 1.63
C GLN A 47 4.00 2.73 0.88
N PHE A 48 2.85 3.13 0.37
CA PHE A 48 2.00 2.26 -0.45
C PHE A 48 2.66 1.93 -1.79
N GLU A 49 3.29 2.90 -2.44
CA GLU A 49 4.08 2.70 -3.68
C GLU A 49 5.25 1.75 -3.45
N GLN A 50 5.98 1.89 -2.34
CA GLN A 50 7.05 0.97 -1.98
C GLN A 50 6.53 -0.44 -1.69
N GLY A 51 5.38 -0.55 -1.01
CA GLY A 51 4.73 -1.83 -0.77
C GLY A 51 4.34 -2.54 -2.08
N LEU A 52 3.90 -1.78 -3.08
CA LEU A 52 3.62 -2.31 -4.42
C LEU A 52 4.89 -2.88 -5.05
N HIS A 53 5.96 -2.09 -5.09
CA HIS A 53 7.24 -2.51 -5.66
C HIS A 53 7.83 -3.74 -4.95
N MET A 54 7.72 -3.78 -3.63
CA MET A 54 8.18 -4.93 -2.84
C MET A 54 7.35 -6.20 -3.15
N SER A 55 6.05 -6.05 -3.43
CA SER A 55 5.19 -7.16 -3.82
C SER A 55 5.49 -7.70 -5.23
N GLU A 56 6.03 -6.86 -6.10
CA GLU A 56 6.54 -7.25 -7.42
C GLU A 56 7.86 -8.00 -7.26
N TRP A 57 8.78 -7.46 -6.44
CA TRP A 57 10.08 -8.09 -6.17
C TRP A 57 9.94 -9.50 -5.59
N LEU A 58 9.04 -9.69 -4.63
CA LEU A 58 8.77 -11.02 -4.02
C LEU A 58 8.14 -12.02 -5.00
N ARG A 59 7.62 -11.56 -6.13
CA ARG A 59 7.04 -12.42 -7.18
C ARG A 59 8.03 -12.81 -8.26
N MET A 60 9.19 -12.17 -8.33
CA MET A 60 10.19 -12.49 -9.34
C MET A 60 10.79 -13.88 -9.08
N PRO A 61 10.84 -14.77 -10.09
CA PRO A 61 11.35 -16.14 -9.94
C PRO A 61 12.83 -16.19 -9.57
N GLU A 62 13.61 -15.21 -9.99
CA GLU A 62 15.07 -15.15 -9.84
C GLU A 62 15.53 -15.01 -8.38
N LEU A 63 14.62 -14.69 -7.45
CA LEU A 63 14.88 -14.67 -6.00
C LEU A 63 14.36 -15.91 -5.27
N GLN A 64 13.68 -16.82 -5.95
CA GLN A 64 13.38 -18.12 -5.36
C GLN A 64 14.58 -19.02 -5.59
N SER A 65 15.29 -19.33 -4.50
CA SER A 65 16.34 -20.36 -4.52
C SER A 65 15.79 -21.60 -5.25
N PRO A 66 16.55 -22.16 -6.21
CA PRO A 66 16.13 -23.38 -6.88
C PRO A 66 15.88 -24.47 -5.81
N LYS A 67 14.77 -25.19 -5.96
CA LYS A 67 14.40 -26.29 -5.07
C LYS A 67 15.37 -27.45 -5.19
#